data_AF-A0A537D9Z0-F1
#
_entry.id   AF-A0A537D9Z0-F1
#
_cell.length_a   1.000
_cell.length_b   1.000
_cell.length_c   1.000
_cell.angle_alpha   90.00
_cell.angle_beta   90.00
_cell.angle_gamma   90.00
#
_symmetry.space_group_name_H-M   'P 1'
#
loop_
_entity.id
_entity.type
_entity.pdbx_description
1 polymer ?
#
loop_
_entity_poly.entity_id
_entity_poly.type
_entity_poly.pdbx_seq_one_letter_code
_entity_poly.pdbx_strand_id
1 'polypeptide(L)'
;MSGTFIRRIKETQDPVLFLKPVRSLLILVSLIIVSLFAGGVAPARAFDFQPHAPIVIDGNSGFTQENGVTGGSGTVSDPYDIEGWNIGLFPGIEIRNTDAHFVIRDVRTNIGVVLSNVTNGRVSSGVFDNRLECPRGCPHGILVIKIDHSSSLSFTENAIFGNGDDEGISLADSSSVEIKGNRFAGAGVLIDTSSAVEVKQNWFAFAQLVVESSRAIEVSNNDMKGYVAGVNILGSFNVTISWNNVNDGLGIVFSGCKDPCLQYLPSSRVNIQGNNISNGSLGIDFGSPVLTSFVTVTDNYVYNNSFGIVAFDGEGNAVYHNNIVNNGVTGSPFYLQAIGSEDVWDNGYPGGGNFWSDYSGKDKCSGPRQEVCPSPDGIGDRPYMLTSAAFGSHVKDRYPLMKPFAPSVAGSVRLEPGSITPQDDVENLTAFVRLPKGYNASNLILSSIRLNGTIAAVVDSTLGEQQGHQHGQQREHGAAVFVVKFNMTQVRVLMPKPGTYTLRISGNLLTNTNFRPFEAAASVRLI
;
A
#
# COMPACT_ATOMS: atom_id res chain seq x y z
N MET A 1 -43.19 -64.80 29.89
CA MET A 1 -43.44 -65.35 28.54
C MET A 1 -43.65 -64.15 27.62
N SER A 2 -42.65 -63.81 26.81
CA SER A 2 -42.70 -63.87 25.33
C SER A 2 -43.84 -63.03 24.73
N GLY A 3 -43.63 -62.01 23.88
CA GLY A 3 -42.43 -61.58 23.18
C GLY A 3 -42.69 -60.34 22.31
N THR A 4 -41.58 -59.78 21.83
CA THR A 4 -41.36 -59.16 20.50
C THR A 4 -42.31 -58.05 20.02
N PHE A 5 -41.82 -56.79 20.09
CA PHE A 5 -42.08 -55.80 19.05
C PHE A 5 -40.75 -55.17 18.59
N ILE A 6 -40.49 -55.30 17.30
CA ILE A 6 -39.29 -54.87 16.58
C ILE A 6 -39.31 -53.33 16.49
N ARG A 7 -38.32 -52.67 17.11
CA ARG A 7 -38.04 -51.25 16.89
C ARG A 7 -37.04 -51.13 15.75
N ARG A 8 -37.48 -50.57 14.61
CA ARG A 8 -36.62 -50.23 13.47
C ARG A 8 -35.62 -49.16 13.93
N ILE A 9 -34.34 -49.50 13.82
CA ILE A 9 -33.20 -48.59 13.97
C ILE A 9 -33.25 -47.59 12.82
N LYS A 10 -33.32 -46.28 13.13
CA LYS A 10 -32.84 -45.24 12.21
C LYS A 10 -31.38 -45.03 12.58
N GLU A 11 -30.48 -45.46 11.68
CA GLU A 11 -29.08 -45.10 11.69
C GLU A 11 -28.95 -43.59 11.53
N THR A 12 -28.44 -42.92 12.56
CA THR A 12 -27.60 -41.73 12.41
C THR A 12 -26.26 -42.09 13.00
N GLN A 13 -25.41 -42.72 12.19
CA GLN A 13 -23.98 -42.78 12.46
C GLN A 13 -23.35 -41.54 11.84
N ASP A 14 -22.79 -40.69 12.70
CA ASP A 14 -21.63 -39.89 12.33
C ASP A 14 -20.52 -40.82 11.80
N PRO A 15 -19.77 -40.36 10.78
CA PRO A 15 -18.36 -40.68 10.70
C PRO A 15 -17.56 -39.39 10.79
N VAL A 16 -16.95 -39.22 11.96
CA VAL A 16 -15.68 -38.52 12.13
C VAL A 16 -14.64 -39.19 11.20
N LEU A 17 -13.71 -38.36 10.69
CA LEU A 17 -12.53 -38.64 9.87
C LEU A 17 -12.75 -38.75 8.35
N PHE A 18 -12.35 -37.71 7.62
CA PHE A 18 -11.28 -37.79 6.60
C PHE A 18 -11.00 -36.38 6.06
N LEU A 19 -10.11 -35.62 6.71
CA LEU A 19 -9.42 -34.43 6.16
C LEU A 19 -8.27 -34.00 7.11
N LYS A 20 -7.33 -34.92 7.32
CA LYS A 20 -5.95 -34.61 7.75
C LYS A 20 -5.03 -35.33 6.77
N PRO A 21 -4.55 -34.63 5.73
CA PRO A 21 -3.15 -34.22 5.76
C PRO A 21 -2.86 -32.95 4.93
N VAL A 22 -3.46 -31.79 5.27
CA VAL A 22 -3.04 -30.50 4.68
C VAL A 22 -2.66 -29.47 5.77
N ARG A 23 -3.10 -29.67 7.01
CA ARG A 23 -2.69 -28.82 8.15
C ARG A 23 -1.25 -29.08 8.62
N SER A 24 -0.69 -30.26 8.41
CA SER A 24 0.69 -30.55 8.84
C SER A 24 1.76 -29.99 7.89
N LEU A 25 1.45 -29.78 6.61
CA LEU A 25 2.40 -29.23 5.65
C LEU A 25 2.49 -27.69 5.74
N LEU A 26 1.37 -27.01 6.04
CA LEU A 26 1.36 -25.57 6.31
C LEU A 26 2.04 -25.19 7.63
N ILE A 27 1.97 -26.05 8.66
CA ILE A 27 2.70 -25.86 9.92
C ILE A 27 4.20 -26.15 9.77
N LEU A 28 4.59 -27.10 8.91
CA LEU A 28 6.01 -27.36 8.63
C LEU A 28 6.65 -26.24 7.77
N VAL A 29 5.92 -25.67 6.80
CA VAL A 29 6.41 -24.55 5.98
C VAL A 29 6.47 -23.25 6.79
N SER A 30 5.55 -23.02 7.74
CA SER A 30 5.64 -21.89 8.66
C SER A 30 6.73 -22.08 9.74
N LEU A 31 7.02 -23.30 10.19
CA LEU A 31 8.18 -23.58 11.06
C LEU A 31 9.53 -23.47 10.33
N ILE A 32 9.59 -23.75 9.02
CA ILE A 32 10.80 -23.57 8.20
C ILE A 32 11.03 -22.09 7.84
N ILE A 33 9.97 -21.29 7.66
CA ILE A 33 10.11 -19.84 7.49
C ILE A 33 10.53 -19.17 8.82
N VAL A 34 10.00 -19.61 9.97
CA VAL A 34 10.46 -19.11 11.28
C VAL A 34 11.91 -19.54 11.59
N SER A 35 12.38 -20.70 11.12
CA SER A 35 13.78 -21.10 11.30
C SER A 35 14.75 -20.48 10.29
N LEU A 36 14.27 -20.05 9.12
CA LEU A 36 15.04 -19.24 8.16
C LEU A 36 15.11 -17.75 8.54
N PHE A 37 14.28 -17.27 9.46
CA PHE A 37 14.43 -15.96 10.14
C PHE A 37 15.14 -16.05 11.51
N ALA A 38 15.43 -17.25 12.02
CA ALA A 38 16.30 -17.45 13.19
C ALA A 38 17.79 -17.62 12.79
N GLY A 39 18.08 -17.80 11.50
CA GLY A 39 19.44 -17.92 10.96
C GLY A 39 20.01 -16.55 10.59
N GLY A 40 20.57 -15.86 11.58
CA GLY A 40 21.31 -14.61 11.33
C GLY A 40 20.98 -13.44 12.25
N VAL A 41 20.54 -13.67 13.48
CA VAL A 41 20.90 -12.69 14.52
C VAL A 41 22.40 -12.92 14.73
N ALA A 42 23.23 -12.16 13.99
CA ALA A 42 24.60 -11.94 14.42
C ALA A 42 24.51 -11.66 15.93
N PRO A 43 25.32 -12.29 16.80
CA PRO A 43 25.30 -11.95 18.21
C PRO A 43 25.37 -10.43 18.27
N ALA A 44 24.34 -9.81 18.86
CA ALA A 44 24.32 -8.36 19.03
C ALA A 44 25.70 -8.03 19.60
N ARG A 45 26.51 -7.29 18.83
CA ARG A 45 27.78 -6.80 19.37
C ARG A 45 27.36 -6.05 20.62
N ALA A 46 27.74 -6.57 21.78
CA ALA A 46 27.65 -5.82 23.01
C ALA A 46 28.64 -4.67 22.86
N PHE A 47 28.16 -3.55 22.32
CA PHE A 47 28.88 -2.29 22.40
C PHE A 47 28.80 -1.86 23.86
N ASP A 48 29.96 -1.84 24.52
CA ASP A 48 30.11 -1.11 25.77
C ASP A 48 30.10 0.38 25.44
N PHE A 49 28.89 0.96 25.39
CA PHE A 49 28.72 2.39 25.22
C PHE A 49 29.44 3.12 26.35
N GLN A 50 30.33 4.05 26.00
CA GLN A 50 31.12 4.81 26.96
C GLN A 50 30.27 5.93 27.56
N PRO A 51 30.28 6.14 28.88
CA PRO A 51 29.58 7.28 29.48
C PRO A 51 30.09 8.60 28.92
N HIS A 52 29.18 9.50 28.55
CA HIS A 52 29.50 10.87 28.16
C HIS A 52 28.56 11.86 28.85
N ALA A 53 29.06 13.07 29.10
CA ALA A 53 28.23 14.20 29.53
C ALA A 53 27.25 14.61 28.39
N PRO A 54 26.26 15.48 28.66
CA PRO A 54 25.49 16.13 27.59
C PRO A 54 26.36 16.62 26.44
N ILE A 55 25.96 16.35 25.19
CA ILE A 55 26.61 16.86 23.99
C ILE A 55 25.81 18.05 23.48
N VAL A 56 26.45 19.22 23.39
CA VAL A 56 25.85 20.43 22.84
C VAL A 56 26.79 21.02 21.79
N ILE A 57 26.34 21.05 20.54
CA ILE A 57 27.09 21.56 19.39
C ILE A 57 26.32 22.73 18.79
N ASP A 58 26.95 23.90 18.77
CA ASP A 58 26.39 25.12 18.19
C ASP A 58 27.34 25.66 17.12
N GLY A 59 26.89 25.61 15.86
CA GLY A 59 27.70 25.97 14.70
C GLY A 59 28.79 24.95 14.36
N ASN A 60 29.38 25.11 13.17
CA ASN A 60 30.38 24.19 12.64
C ASN A 60 31.63 24.08 13.53
N SER A 61 32.00 25.15 14.24
CA SER A 61 33.12 25.16 15.18
C SER A 61 32.84 24.39 16.49
N GLY A 62 31.57 24.08 16.77
CA GLY A 62 31.17 23.31 17.94
C GLY A 62 31.49 21.82 17.83
N PHE A 63 31.82 21.31 16.64
CA PHE A 63 32.23 19.92 16.44
C PHE A 63 33.65 19.69 16.94
N THR A 64 33.79 19.45 18.24
CA THR A 64 35.07 19.22 18.93
C THR A 64 35.07 17.88 19.64
N GLN A 65 36.25 17.34 19.96
CA GLN A 65 36.36 16.11 20.75
C GLN A 65 35.72 16.24 22.14
N GLU A 66 35.77 17.44 22.74
CA GLU A 66 35.11 17.72 24.03
C GLU A 66 33.59 17.62 23.91
N ASN A 67 33.04 17.97 22.75
CA ASN A 67 31.61 17.81 22.43
C ASN A 67 31.29 16.44 21.81
N GLY A 68 32.07 15.41 22.16
CA GLY A 68 31.79 14.01 21.78
C GLY A 68 32.05 13.65 20.32
N VAL A 69 32.72 14.51 19.55
CA VAL A 69 33.15 14.16 18.18
C VAL A 69 34.32 13.19 18.23
N THR A 70 34.16 12.03 17.62
CA THR A 70 35.17 10.95 17.60
C THR A 70 36.02 10.96 16.33
N GLY A 71 35.57 11.62 15.26
CA GLY A 71 36.27 11.67 13.98
C GLY A 71 35.62 12.60 12.96
N GLY A 72 36.24 12.68 11.78
CA GLY A 72 35.72 13.42 10.62
C GLY A 72 36.07 14.91 10.56
N SER A 73 35.75 15.52 9.43
CA SER A 73 36.00 16.94 9.12
C SER A 73 34.75 17.74 8.73
N GLY A 74 33.58 17.12 8.77
CA GLY A 74 32.30 17.77 8.47
C GLY A 74 31.96 17.88 6.98
N THR A 75 32.67 17.15 6.11
CA THR A 75 32.44 17.15 4.66
C THR A 75 31.58 15.97 4.22
N VAL A 76 31.01 16.02 3.00
CA VAL A 76 30.20 14.91 2.45
C VAL A 76 30.93 13.56 2.51
N SER A 77 32.23 13.55 2.19
CA SER A 77 33.07 12.35 2.15
C SER A 77 33.67 11.96 3.51
N ASP A 78 33.63 12.89 4.46
CA ASP A 78 34.26 12.76 5.78
C ASP A 78 33.44 13.54 6.82
N PRO A 79 32.21 13.09 7.12
CA PRO A 79 31.31 13.77 8.05
C PRO A 79 31.85 13.69 9.48
N TYR A 80 31.47 14.62 10.35
CA TYR A 80 31.78 14.49 11.77
C TYR A 80 31.10 13.25 12.36
N ASP A 81 31.87 12.39 13.03
CA ASP A 81 31.36 11.20 13.72
C ASP A 81 31.10 11.52 15.19
N ILE A 82 29.92 11.16 15.69
CA ILE A 82 29.55 11.13 17.11
C ILE A 82 29.09 9.71 17.41
N GLU A 83 29.96 8.88 17.99
CA GLU A 83 29.71 7.44 18.11
C GLU A 83 30.08 6.82 19.46
N GLY A 84 29.40 5.73 19.81
CA GLY A 84 29.78 4.87 20.93
C GLY A 84 29.42 5.41 22.32
N TRP A 85 28.62 6.48 22.42
CA TRP A 85 28.32 7.15 23.68
C TRP A 85 27.06 6.63 24.38
N ASN A 86 27.09 6.62 25.70
CA ASN A 86 25.95 6.46 26.60
C ASN A 86 25.72 7.78 27.35
N ILE A 87 24.63 8.48 27.03
CA ILE A 87 24.33 9.80 27.55
C ILE A 87 23.08 9.72 28.42
N GLY A 88 23.29 9.93 29.73
CA GLY A 88 22.28 9.71 30.77
C GLY A 88 21.61 10.97 31.32
N LEU A 89 22.08 12.17 30.94
CA LEU A 89 21.71 13.45 31.53
C LEU A 89 21.11 14.39 30.47
N PHE A 90 20.29 15.35 30.91
CA PHE A 90 19.67 16.35 30.03
C PHE A 90 20.59 17.56 29.83
N PRO A 91 20.69 18.14 28.61
CA PRO A 91 20.18 17.60 27.34
C PRO A 91 20.96 16.35 26.91
N GLY A 92 20.36 15.47 26.08
CA GLY A 92 21.05 14.30 25.55
C GLY A 92 22.11 14.71 24.51
N ILE A 93 21.70 14.74 23.24
CA ILE A 93 22.51 15.33 22.16
C ILE A 93 21.71 16.50 21.58
N GLU A 94 22.29 17.70 21.58
CA GLU A 94 21.73 18.90 20.95
C GLU A 94 22.71 19.40 19.89
N ILE A 95 22.26 19.50 18.63
CA ILE A 95 23.04 20.08 17.53
C ILE A 95 22.21 21.18 16.88
N ARG A 96 22.79 22.36 16.74
CA ARG A 96 22.11 23.52 16.15
C ARG A 96 23.01 24.39 15.27
N ASN A 97 22.36 25.11 14.35
CA ASN A 97 22.96 26.13 13.50
C ASN A 97 24.14 25.65 12.65
N THR A 98 24.03 24.48 12.04
CA THR A 98 25.14 23.88 11.27
C THR A 98 24.69 23.37 9.92
N ASP A 99 25.55 23.55 8.92
CA ASP A 99 25.42 22.94 7.59
C ASP A 99 26.46 21.84 7.33
N ALA A 100 27.31 21.57 8.32
CA ALA A 100 28.32 20.51 8.24
C ALA A 100 27.65 19.14 8.15
N HIS A 101 28.31 18.19 7.48
CA HIS A 101 27.87 16.81 7.47
C HIS A 101 28.23 16.13 8.79
N PHE A 102 27.28 15.44 9.41
CA PHE A 102 27.53 14.72 10.66
C PHE A 102 26.76 13.40 10.74
N VAL A 103 27.30 12.46 11.51
CA VAL A 103 26.71 11.16 11.77
C VAL A 103 26.69 10.92 13.28
N ILE A 104 25.50 10.76 13.85
CA ILE A 104 25.29 10.21 15.18
C ILE A 104 25.03 8.72 15.01
N ARG A 105 25.92 7.84 15.49
CA ARG A 105 25.73 6.40 15.33
C ARG A 105 26.15 5.59 16.54
N ASP A 106 25.51 4.44 16.74
CA ASP A 106 25.84 3.55 17.85
C ASP A 106 25.87 4.32 19.19
N VAL A 107 24.80 5.08 19.47
CA VAL A 107 24.63 5.84 20.72
C VAL A 107 23.46 5.31 21.53
N ARG A 108 23.52 5.50 22.85
CA ARG A 108 22.40 5.27 23.76
C ARG A 108 22.07 6.55 24.52
N THR A 109 20.81 6.93 24.52
CA THR A 109 20.31 8.05 25.33
C THR A 109 18.91 7.76 25.86
N ASN A 110 18.62 8.22 27.07
CA ASN A 110 17.29 8.20 27.68
C ASN A 110 16.59 9.56 27.64
N ILE A 111 17.25 10.58 27.09
CA ILE A 111 16.83 11.99 27.17
C ILE A 111 16.75 12.65 25.77
N GLY A 112 17.04 11.87 24.73
CA GLY A 112 16.71 12.18 23.33
C GLY A 112 17.78 12.94 22.54
N VAL A 113 17.42 13.32 21.32
CA VAL A 113 18.23 14.11 20.38
C VAL A 113 17.44 15.33 19.92
N VAL A 114 18.07 16.50 19.90
CA VAL A 114 17.48 17.74 19.40
C VAL A 114 18.32 18.27 18.25
N LEU A 115 17.70 18.44 17.09
CA LEU A 115 18.30 18.98 15.87
C LEU A 115 17.53 20.23 15.48
N SER A 116 18.19 21.39 15.45
CA SER A 116 17.53 22.67 15.20
C SER A 116 18.32 23.54 14.23
N ASN A 117 17.72 23.94 13.12
CA ASN A 117 18.41 24.70 12.06
C ASN A 117 19.69 23.97 11.60
N VAL A 118 19.54 22.68 11.27
CA VAL A 118 20.65 21.84 10.79
C VAL A 118 20.37 21.27 9.40
N THR A 119 21.43 20.91 8.68
CA THR A 119 21.32 20.07 7.49
C THR A 119 22.37 18.96 7.49
N ASN A 120 22.23 17.99 6.58
CA ASN A 120 23.25 16.98 6.28
C ASN A 120 23.58 16.00 7.44
N GLY A 121 22.62 15.79 8.34
CA GLY A 121 22.76 14.90 9.49
C GLY A 121 22.24 13.48 9.23
N ARG A 122 22.92 12.49 9.79
CA ARG A 122 22.44 11.11 9.87
C ARG A 122 22.41 10.64 11.32
N VAL A 123 21.31 10.01 11.74
CA VAL A 123 21.18 9.32 13.01
C VAL A 123 20.93 7.84 12.75
N SER A 124 21.85 6.97 13.16
CA SER A 124 21.75 5.55 12.83
C SER A 124 22.13 4.59 13.95
N SER A 125 21.45 3.45 14.00
CA SER A 125 21.81 2.35 14.92
C SER A 125 21.84 2.78 16.40
N GLY A 126 21.11 3.84 16.76
CA GLY A 126 21.01 4.33 18.13
C GLY A 126 19.89 3.66 18.92
N VAL A 127 20.02 3.69 20.25
CA VAL A 127 18.98 3.27 21.20
C VAL A 127 18.52 4.48 21.99
N PHE A 128 17.29 4.91 21.71
CA PHE A 128 16.67 6.07 22.33
C PHE A 128 15.48 5.60 23.17
N ASP A 129 15.60 5.66 24.49
CA ASP A 129 14.63 5.03 25.40
C ASP A 129 14.21 5.99 26.52
N ASN A 130 13.09 6.69 26.31
CA ASN A 130 12.57 7.67 27.28
C ASN A 130 11.67 7.02 28.37
N ARG A 131 11.54 5.67 28.38
CA ARG A 131 10.70 4.97 29.37
C ARG A 131 11.27 5.02 30.79
N LEU A 132 12.56 5.33 30.90
CA LEU A 132 13.23 5.55 32.17
C LEU A 132 12.96 6.99 32.60
N GLU A 133 12.44 7.19 33.83
CA GLU A 133 12.15 8.51 34.39
C GLU A 133 13.33 9.48 34.18
N CYS A 134 13.07 10.63 33.56
CA CYS A 134 14.06 11.71 33.51
C CYS A 134 14.28 12.23 34.93
N PRO A 135 15.52 12.24 35.46
CA PRO A 135 15.78 12.78 36.78
C PRO A 135 15.37 14.26 36.83
N ARG A 136 14.55 14.63 37.83
CA ARG A 136 14.02 15.99 38.14
C ARG A 136 14.60 17.15 37.30
N GLY A 137 13.75 17.82 36.52
CA GLY A 137 14.07 19.09 35.83
C GLY A 137 13.81 19.09 34.31
N CYS A 138 13.50 17.94 33.72
CA CYS A 138 13.14 17.82 32.31
C CYS A 138 11.67 18.23 32.11
N PRO A 139 11.30 18.93 31.02
CA PRO A 139 9.89 19.17 30.69
C PRO A 139 9.17 17.82 30.57
N HIS A 140 8.07 17.63 31.32
CA HIS A 140 7.24 16.44 31.21
C HIS A 140 6.63 16.38 29.78
N GLY A 141 6.75 15.25 29.08
CA GLY A 141 6.27 15.05 27.68
C GLY A 141 7.40 14.88 26.66
N ILE A 142 8.34 13.96 26.93
CA ILE A 142 9.67 13.93 26.31
C ILE A 142 9.62 13.32 24.90
N LEU A 143 9.68 14.19 23.89
CA LEU A 143 10.06 13.81 22.52
C LEU A 143 11.38 13.04 22.54
N VAL A 144 11.44 11.88 21.87
CA VAL A 144 12.68 11.09 21.82
C VAL A 144 13.69 11.71 20.85
N ILE A 145 13.22 12.21 19.72
CA ILE A 145 14.02 12.94 18.73
C ILE A 145 13.19 14.11 18.23
N LYS A 146 13.68 15.34 18.45
CA LYS A 146 13.06 16.57 17.95
C LYS A 146 13.86 17.15 16.80
N ILE A 147 13.18 17.50 15.72
CA ILE A 147 13.75 18.12 14.53
C ILE A 147 12.95 19.38 14.21
N ASP A 148 13.64 20.50 14.08
CA ASP A 148 13.04 21.81 13.88
C ASP A 148 13.82 22.62 12.83
N HIS A 149 13.12 23.23 11.87
CA HIS A 149 13.71 24.07 10.82
C HIS A 149 14.92 23.43 10.12
N SER A 150 14.88 22.12 9.87
CA SER A 150 16.04 21.35 9.42
C SER A 150 15.79 20.66 8.10
N SER A 151 16.85 20.23 7.41
CA SER A 151 16.69 19.53 6.15
C SER A 151 17.75 18.49 5.84
N SER A 152 17.50 17.64 4.85
CA SER A 152 18.48 16.64 4.37
C SER A 152 18.97 15.73 5.51
N LEU A 153 18.04 15.18 6.27
CA LEU A 153 18.32 14.31 7.42
C LEU A 153 17.91 12.87 7.14
N SER A 154 18.62 11.92 7.76
CA SER A 154 18.26 10.50 7.71
C SER A 154 18.29 9.85 9.10
N PHE A 155 17.25 9.09 9.41
CA PHE A 155 17.09 8.33 10.64
C PHE A 155 16.97 6.86 10.26
N THR A 156 18.04 6.09 10.43
CA THR A 156 18.13 4.72 9.91
C THR A 156 18.43 3.69 10.99
N GLU A 157 17.64 2.61 11.06
CA GLU A 157 17.96 1.45 11.91
C GLU A 157 18.04 1.75 13.42
N ASN A 158 17.33 2.77 13.89
CA ASN A 158 17.28 3.13 15.31
C ASN A 158 16.21 2.35 16.07
N ALA A 159 16.43 2.13 17.36
CA ALA A 159 15.44 1.60 18.29
C ALA A 159 14.95 2.74 19.20
N ILE A 160 13.66 3.08 19.09
CA ILE A 160 13.04 4.25 19.72
C ILE A 160 11.89 3.76 20.60
N PHE A 161 11.98 4.03 21.90
CA PHE A 161 11.03 3.54 22.89
C PHE A 161 10.44 4.69 23.70
N GLY A 162 9.12 4.61 23.96
CA GLY A 162 8.45 5.47 24.92
C GLY A 162 7.15 4.98 25.52
N ASN A 163 6.42 5.91 26.16
CA ASN A 163 5.35 5.59 27.13
C ASN A 163 3.91 5.66 26.58
N GLY A 164 3.73 5.36 25.30
CA GLY A 164 2.42 5.16 24.65
C GLY A 164 1.82 6.42 24.02
N ASP A 165 2.07 7.60 24.60
CA ASP A 165 1.58 8.90 24.10
C ASP A 165 2.71 9.81 23.57
N ASP A 166 3.96 9.33 23.60
CA ASP A 166 5.13 10.13 23.24
C ASP A 166 5.34 10.20 21.72
N GLU A 167 5.87 11.33 21.25
CA GLU A 167 6.42 11.46 19.91
C GLU A 167 7.86 10.93 19.91
N GLY A 168 8.08 9.79 19.25
CA GLY A 168 9.40 9.20 19.09
C GLY A 168 10.28 10.06 18.19
N ILE A 169 9.80 10.37 16.98
CA ILE A 169 10.40 11.41 16.14
C ILE A 169 9.34 12.47 15.90
N SER A 170 9.67 13.73 16.18
CA SER A 170 8.83 14.88 15.88
C SER A 170 9.56 15.82 14.94
N LEU A 171 8.98 16.03 13.76
CA LEU A 171 9.43 17.01 12.77
C LEU A 171 8.52 18.23 12.80
N ALA A 172 9.11 19.41 12.87
CA ALA A 172 8.45 20.69 12.61
C ALA A 172 9.25 21.50 11.57
N ASP A 173 8.55 22.16 10.65
CA ASP A 173 9.10 23.11 9.68
C ASP A 173 10.33 22.57 8.91
N SER A 174 10.34 21.28 8.59
CA SER A 174 11.52 20.57 8.10
C SER A 174 11.29 19.95 6.72
N SER A 175 12.37 19.60 6.01
CA SER A 175 12.23 19.01 4.68
C SER A 175 13.32 18.01 4.27
N SER A 176 13.00 17.14 3.30
CA SER A 176 13.96 16.15 2.79
C SER A 176 14.48 15.24 3.91
N VAL A 177 13.57 14.56 4.62
CA VAL A 177 13.90 13.69 5.75
C VAL A 177 13.51 12.25 5.45
N GLU A 178 14.46 11.33 5.61
CA GLU A 178 14.22 9.88 5.51
C GLU A 178 14.16 9.24 6.90
N ILE A 179 13.10 8.52 7.21
CA ILE A 179 12.92 7.71 8.41
C ILE A 179 12.77 6.26 7.96
N LYS A 180 13.84 5.48 8.06
CA LYS A 180 13.89 4.14 7.45
C LYS A 180 14.42 3.03 8.33
N GLY A 181 13.76 1.87 8.34
CA GLY A 181 14.25 0.69 9.04
C GLY A 181 14.30 0.81 10.56
N ASN A 182 13.61 1.79 11.15
CA ASN A 182 13.59 2.01 12.59
C ASN A 182 12.55 1.14 13.28
N ARG A 183 12.74 0.93 14.58
CA ARG A 183 11.83 0.21 15.46
C ARG A 183 11.27 1.15 16.52
N PHE A 184 9.99 1.46 16.41
CA PHE A 184 9.23 2.28 17.34
C PHE A 184 8.41 1.40 18.29
N ALA A 185 8.47 1.67 19.59
CA ALA A 185 7.65 0.99 20.59
C ALA A 185 7.14 1.97 21.63
N GLY A 186 5.83 2.26 21.62
CA GLY A 186 5.23 3.24 22.53
C GLY A 186 5.56 4.70 22.23
N ALA A 187 6.29 4.99 21.15
CA ALA A 187 6.62 6.36 20.75
C ALA A 187 6.48 6.48 19.23
N GLY A 188 5.63 7.40 18.77
CA GLY A 188 5.22 7.53 17.37
C GLY A 188 6.15 8.35 16.49
N VAL A 189 5.65 8.73 15.33
CA VAL A 189 6.26 9.75 14.47
C VAL A 189 5.22 10.85 14.24
N LEU A 190 5.57 12.09 14.51
CA LEU A 190 4.81 13.28 14.13
C LEU A 190 5.57 14.01 13.03
N ILE A 191 4.88 14.33 11.95
CA ILE A 191 5.37 15.17 10.86
C ILE A 191 4.44 16.37 10.77
N ASP A 192 4.90 17.53 11.22
CA ASP A 192 4.15 18.79 11.21
C ASP A 192 4.82 19.81 10.28
N THR A 193 4.00 20.48 9.47
CA THR A 193 4.39 21.61 8.60
C THR A 193 5.66 21.34 7.80
N SER A 194 5.82 20.09 7.34
CA SER A 194 7.05 19.58 6.75
C SER A 194 6.83 19.08 5.33
N SER A 195 7.92 18.88 4.58
CA SER A 195 7.81 18.44 3.18
C SER A 195 8.90 17.50 2.69
N ALA A 196 8.59 16.66 1.70
CA ALA A 196 9.53 15.65 1.18
C ALA A 196 10.04 14.74 2.31
N VAL A 197 9.11 14.13 3.06
CA VAL A 197 9.44 13.19 4.15
C VAL A 197 9.06 11.78 3.72
N GLU A 198 9.99 10.85 3.93
CA GLU A 198 9.85 9.44 3.58
C GLU A 198 9.89 8.58 4.85
N VAL A 199 8.81 7.88 5.17
CA VAL A 199 8.72 6.93 6.28
C VAL A 199 8.63 5.52 5.70
N LYS A 200 9.75 4.81 5.65
CA LYS A 200 9.89 3.55 4.91
C LYS A 200 10.39 2.38 5.74
N GLN A 201 9.79 1.20 5.59
CA GLN A 201 10.34 -0.04 6.16
C GLN A 201 10.52 -0.01 7.69
N ASN A 202 9.72 0.76 8.42
CA ASN A 202 9.80 0.84 9.88
C ASN A 202 8.82 -0.14 10.52
N TRP A 203 9.12 -0.51 11.77
CA TRP A 203 8.24 -1.31 12.61
C TRP A 203 7.69 -0.44 13.75
N PHE A 204 6.38 -0.37 13.88
CA PHE A 204 5.68 0.36 14.94
C PHE A 204 4.92 -0.64 15.82
N ALA A 205 5.15 -0.59 17.12
CA ALA A 205 4.34 -1.30 18.10
C ALA A 205 3.78 -0.34 19.13
N PHE A 206 2.46 -0.29 19.24
CA PHE A 206 1.76 0.65 20.12
C PHE A 206 2.23 2.09 19.88
N ALA A 207 2.43 2.47 18.62
CA ALA A 207 2.92 3.77 18.19
C ALA A 207 2.20 4.19 16.90
N GLN A 208 1.91 5.49 16.77
CA GLN A 208 1.20 6.06 15.63
C GLN A 208 2.14 6.87 14.72
N LEU A 209 1.83 6.91 13.43
CA LEU A 209 2.35 7.92 12.50
C LEU A 209 1.29 9.00 12.24
N VAL A 210 1.63 10.26 12.51
CA VAL A 210 0.78 11.43 12.26
C VAL A 210 1.45 12.33 11.22
N VAL A 211 0.66 12.76 10.24
CA VAL A 211 1.07 13.70 9.19
C VAL A 211 0.11 14.88 9.22
N GLU A 212 0.62 16.04 9.62
CA GLU A 212 -0.12 17.27 9.84
C GLU A 212 0.44 18.41 8.99
N SER A 213 -0.45 19.15 8.31
CA SER A 213 -0.13 20.37 7.57
C SER A 213 1.07 20.22 6.60
N SER A 214 1.28 19.01 6.08
CA SER A 214 2.52 18.61 5.42
C SER A 214 2.29 18.26 3.95
N ARG A 215 3.36 18.24 3.16
CA ARG A 215 3.25 17.95 1.72
C ARG A 215 4.34 17.05 1.15
N ALA A 216 4.01 16.32 0.09
CA ALA A 216 4.95 15.39 -0.55
C ALA A 216 5.50 14.38 0.48
N ILE A 217 4.59 13.60 1.06
CA ILE A 217 4.90 12.63 2.10
C ILE A 217 4.74 11.23 1.52
N GLU A 218 5.72 10.36 1.75
CA GLU A 218 5.66 8.95 1.37
C GLU A 218 5.72 8.07 2.61
N VAL A 219 4.71 7.24 2.82
CA VAL A 219 4.65 6.23 3.88
C VAL A 219 4.59 4.87 3.22
N SER A 220 5.68 4.11 3.21
CA SER A 220 5.68 2.82 2.51
C SER A 220 6.38 1.66 3.19
N ASN A 221 5.84 0.45 3.02
CA ASN A 221 6.43 -0.79 3.52
C ASN A 221 6.63 -0.85 5.05
N ASN A 222 5.84 -0.12 5.83
CA ASN A 222 5.90 -0.18 7.30
C ASN A 222 5.03 -1.31 7.86
N ASP A 223 5.43 -1.89 9.00
CA ASP A 223 4.63 -2.86 9.77
C ASP A 223 4.18 -2.20 11.08
N MET A 224 2.89 -1.98 11.26
CA MET A 224 2.28 -1.24 12.36
C MET A 224 1.32 -2.13 13.13
N LYS A 225 1.53 -2.26 14.45
CA LYS A 225 0.75 -3.14 15.33
C LYS A 225 0.35 -2.48 16.64
N GLY A 226 -0.85 -2.80 17.12
CA GLY A 226 -1.30 -2.47 18.48
C GLY A 226 -2.48 -1.50 18.54
N TYR A 227 -2.88 -1.12 19.76
CA TYR A 227 -4.16 -0.43 20.00
C TYR A 227 -4.19 1.06 19.64
N VAL A 228 -3.04 1.69 19.38
CA VAL A 228 -2.94 3.08 18.90
C VAL A 228 -2.70 3.07 17.39
N ALA A 229 -3.16 4.11 16.70
CA ALA A 229 -3.42 4.13 15.25
C ALA A 229 -2.24 3.74 14.34
N GLY A 230 -2.55 3.33 13.11
CA GLY A 230 -1.55 3.13 12.05
C GLY A 230 -1.05 4.47 11.50
N VAL A 231 -1.82 5.08 10.60
CA VAL A 231 -1.47 6.36 9.97
C VAL A 231 -2.62 7.35 10.09
N ASN A 232 -2.33 8.57 10.52
CA ASN A 232 -3.31 9.67 10.58
C ASN A 232 -2.87 10.86 9.73
N ILE A 233 -3.78 11.37 8.90
CA ILE A 233 -3.53 12.45 7.95
C ILE A 233 -4.44 13.64 8.25
N LEU A 234 -3.85 14.82 8.36
CA LEU A 234 -4.54 16.07 8.66
C LEU A 234 -3.97 17.23 7.84
N GLY A 235 -4.83 18.03 7.20
CA GLY A 235 -4.41 19.24 6.49
C GLY A 235 -3.30 19.06 5.47
N SER A 236 -3.15 17.85 4.93
CA SER A 236 -1.95 17.45 4.19
C SER A 236 -2.22 17.23 2.71
N PHE A 237 -1.22 17.53 1.89
CA PHE A 237 -1.33 17.55 0.44
C PHE A 237 -0.30 16.63 -0.22
N ASN A 238 -0.71 15.87 -1.24
CA ASN A 238 0.21 15.01 -1.99
C ASN A 238 0.90 13.99 -1.05
N VAL A 239 0.10 13.08 -0.51
CA VAL A 239 0.53 12.02 0.40
C VAL A 239 0.35 10.67 -0.29
N THR A 240 1.37 9.80 -0.25
CA THR A 240 1.28 8.42 -0.73
C THR A 240 1.47 7.46 0.43
N ILE A 241 0.49 6.60 0.67
CA ILE A 241 0.52 5.54 1.69
C ILE A 241 0.45 4.20 0.96
N SER A 242 1.56 3.47 0.87
CA SER A 242 1.60 2.26 0.06
C SER A 242 2.31 1.06 0.69
N TRP A 243 1.78 -0.14 0.45
CA TRP A 243 2.41 -1.40 0.87
C TRP A 243 2.66 -1.52 2.37
N ASN A 244 1.91 -0.81 3.21
CA ASN A 244 2.02 -0.92 4.66
C ASN A 244 1.16 -2.08 5.17
N ASN A 245 1.61 -2.73 6.24
CA ASN A 245 0.83 -3.67 7.01
C ASN A 245 0.35 -2.99 8.29
N VAL A 246 -0.93 -2.70 8.40
CA VAL A 246 -1.57 -2.07 9.57
C VAL A 246 -2.48 -3.10 10.22
N ASN A 247 -2.14 -3.53 11.43
CA ASN A 247 -2.84 -4.60 12.12
C ASN A 247 -3.18 -4.18 13.54
N ASP A 248 -4.44 -4.39 13.92
CA ASP A 248 -5.04 -3.84 15.14
C ASP A 248 -5.06 -2.29 15.14
N GLY A 249 -5.75 -1.68 16.11
CA GLY A 249 -5.81 -0.21 16.23
C GLY A 249 -6.81 0.47 15.29
N LEU A 250 -6.53 1.73 14.90
CA LEU A 250 -7.46 2.56 14.12
C LEU A 250 -7.33 2.44 12.58
N GLY A 251 -6.31 1.77 12.03
CA GLY A 251 -6.12 1.73 10.57
C GLY A 251 -5.47 3.00 9.98
N ILE A 252 -5.92 3.41 8.78
CA ILE A 252 -5.52 4.66 8.12
C ILE A 252 -6.69 5.65 8.21
N VAL A 253 -6.48 6.77 8.88
CA VAL A 253 -7.54 7.71 9.22
C VAL A 253 -7.21 9.14 8.83
N PHE A 254 -8.26 9.93 8.61
CA PHE A 254 -8.17 11.37 8.42
C PHE A 254 -8.93 12.03 9.56
N SER A 255 -8.27 12.21 10.71
CA SER A 255 -8.91 12.86 11.84
C SER A 255 -8.74 14.37 11.78
N GLY A 256 -9.66 15.09 12.41
CA GLY A 256 -9.38 16.46 12.86
C GLY A 256 -8.19 16.48 13.83
N CYS A 257 -7.63 17.65 14.03
CA CYS A 257 -6.41 17.79 14.83
C CYS A 257 -6.63 17.54 16.33
N LYS A 258 -5.53 17.26 17.03
CA LYS A 258 -5.51 17.25 18.50
C LYS A 258 -5.57 18.71 18.95
N ASP A 259 -6.57 19.05 19.76
CA ASP A 259 -6.89 20.42 20.21
C ASP A 259 -5.66 21.30 20.59
N PRO A 260 -5.71 22.63 20.38
CA PRO A 260 -6.77 23.41 19.73
C PRO A 260 -6.31 23.94 18.35
N CYS A 261 -6.73 23.34 17.24
CA CYS A 261 -6.58 24.00 15.94
C CYS A 261 -7.78 24.87 15.63
N LEU A 262 -7.48 26.10 15.23
CA LEU A 262 -8.48 27.07 14.81
C LEU A 262 -9.06 26.79 13.42
N GLN A 263 -8.57 25.79 12.67
CA GLN A 263 -9.01 25.52 11.28
C GLN A 263 -8.96 24.03 10.91
N TYR A 264 -10.08 23.48 10.44
CA TYR A 264 -10.13 22.19 9.74
C TYR A 264 -9.49 22.35 8.36
N LEU A 265 -8.20 22.04 8.23
CA LEU A 265 -7.50 22.12 6.95
C LEU A 265 -7.81 20.87 6.10
N PRO A 266 -8.27 21.04 4.85
CA PRO A 266 -8.59 19.91 3.99
C PRO A 266 -7.33 19.14 3.58
N SER A 267 -7.43 17.80 3.58
CA SER A 267 -6.39 16.95 2.99
C SER A 267 -6.74 16.64 1.54
N SER A 268 -5.76 16.72 0.62
CA SER A 268 -6.05 16.43 -0.79
C SER A 268 -4.91 15.80 -1.55
N ARG A 269 -5.26 15.10 -2.65
CA ARG A 269 -4.32 14.29 -3.45
C ARG A 269 -3.61 13.24 -2.59
N VAL A 270 -4.39 12.39 -1.94
CA VAL A 270 -3.86 11.27 -1.14
C VAL A 270 -4.05 9.97 -1.91
N ASN A 271 -2.97 9.22 -2.13
CA ASN A 271 -3.00 7.91 -2.76
C ASN A 271 -2.76 6.82 -1.70
N ILE A 272 -3.73 5.93 -1.51
CA ILE A 272 -3.68 4.81 -0.56
C ILE A 272 -3.69 3.52 -1.37
N GLN A 273 -2.54 2.85 -1.48
CA GLN A 273 -2.38 1.73 -2.42
C GLN A 273 -1.68 0.50 -1.85
N GLY A 274 -2.23 -0.70 -2.08
CA GLY A 274 -1.50 -1.94 -1.79
C GLY A 274 -1.29 -2.23 -0.30
N ASN A 275 -2.02 -1.56 0.60
CA ASN A 275 -1.88 -1.76 2.04
C ASN A 275 -2.70 -2.97 2.52
N ASN A 276 -2.21 -3.64 3.55
CA ASN A 276 -2.91 -4.70 4.25
C ASN A 276 -3.41 -4.18 5.60
N ILE A 277 -4.72 -4.03 5.77
CA ILE A 277 -5.32 -3.33 6.92
C ILE A 277 -6.32 -4.22 7.62
N SER A 278 -6.08 -4.55 8.89
CA SER A 278 -6.82 -5.64 9.53
C SER A 278 -6.97 -5.60 11.03
N ASN A 279 -8.02 -6.29 11.50
CA ASN A 279 -8.33 -6.52 12.92
C ASN A 279 -8.46 -5.22 13.76
N GLY A 280 -8.61 -4.07 13.10
CA GLY A 280 -8.75 -2.77 13.73
C GLY A 280 -10.21 -2.37 13.97
N SER A 281 -10.40 -1.24 14.66
CA SER A 281 -11.70 -0.58 14.76
C SER A 281 -12.10 0.05 13.42
N LEU A 282 -11.17 0.66 12.67
CA LEU A 282 -11.39 1.18 11.33
C LEU A 282 -10.35 0.61 10.37
N GLY A 283 -10.73 0.43 9.10
CA GLY A 283 -9.81 0.08 8.02
C GLY A 283 -9.21 1.33 7.40
N ILE A 284 -9.95 1.96 6.50
CA ILE A 284 -9.60 3.25 5.90
C ILE A 284 -10.76 4.21 6.13
N ASP A 285 -10.50 5.31 6.83
CA ASP A 285 -11.50 6.34 7.12
C ASP A 285 -11.02 7.70 6.64
N PHE A 286 -11.60 8.20 5.55
CA PHE A 286 -11.40 9.57 5.09
C PHE A 286 -12.70 10.37 5.20
N GLY A 287 -13.50 10.03 6.20
CA GLY A 287 -14.88 10.41 6.39
C GLY A 287 -15.14 11.28 7.60
N SER A 288 -15.26 12.60 7.42
CA SER A 288 -15.66 13.58 8.45
C SER A 288 -14.66 13.76 9.62
N PRO A 289 -14.53 14.97 10.22
CA PRO A 289 -15.16 16.25 9.85
C PRO A 289 -14.34 17.07 8.83
N VAL A 290 -13.23 16.53 8.32
CA VAL A 290 -12.31 17.26 7.44
C VAL A 290 -12.72 17.05 5.98
N LEU A 291 -12.87 18.13 5.21
CA LEU A 291 -13.08 18.05 3.77
C LEU A 291 -11.88 17.35 3.12
N THR A 292 -12.12 16.29 2.35
CA THR A 292 -11.08 15.62 1.57
C THR A 292 -11.40 15.70 0.08
N SER A 293 -10.36 15.80 -0.75
CA SER A 293 -10.54 15.79 -2.20
C SER A 293 -9.42 15.07 -2.92
N PHE A 294 -9.75 14.43 -4.04
CA PHE A 294 -8.80 13.66 -4.85
C PHE A 294 -8.09 12.56 -4.07
N VAL A 295 -8.81 11.86 -3.17
CA VAL A 295 -8.32 10.66 -2.50
C VAL A 295 -8.52 9.46 -3.42
N THR A 296 -7.45 8.70 -3.70
CA THR A 296 -7.52 7.46 -4.48
C THR A 296 -7.16 6.28 -3.59
N VAL A 297 -8.05 5.28 -3.53
CA VAL A 297 -7.89 4.07 -2.72
C VAL A 297 -7.94 2.85 -3.63
N THR A 298 -6.81 2.17 -3.84
CA THR A 298 -6.68 1.06 -4.80
C THR A 298 -5.79 -0.08 -4.30
N ASP A 299 -5.97 -1.29 -4.80
CA ASP A 299 -5.13 -2.45 -4.49
C ASP A 299 -5.00 -2.82 -3.00
N ASN A 300 -5.83 -2.27 -2.10
CA ASN A 300 -5.72 -2.54 -0.67
C ASN A 300 -6.45 -3.85 -0.30
N TYR A 301 -5.97 -4.52 0.72
CA TYR A 301 -6.61 -5.68 1.34
C TYR A 301 -7.10 -5.26 2.74
N VAL A 302 -8.40 -4.98 2.87
CA VAL A 302 -9.04 -4.45 4.09
C VAL A 302 -9.92 -5.54 4.66
N TYR A 303 -9.59 -6.09 5.82
CA TYR A 303 -10.31 -7.25 6.35
C TYR A 303 -10.41 -7.36 7.87
N ASN A 304 -11.49 -7.99 8.33
CA ASN A 304 -11.76 -8.21 9.76
C ASN A 304 -11.72 -6.92 10.62
N ASN A 305 -11.94 -5.75 10.03
CA ASN A 305 -12.08 -4.50 10.78
C ASN A 305 -13.53 -4.29 11.19
N SER A 306 -13.76 -3.52 12.25
CA SER A 306 -15.14 -3.18 12.67
C SER A 306 -15.85 -2.31 11.62
N PHE A 307 -15.12 -1.38 11.00
CA PHE A 307 -15.50 -0.64 9.80
C PHE A 307 -14.47 -0.88 8.69
N GLY A 308 -14.92 -1.11 7.46
CA GLY A 308 -14.05 -1.38 6.31
C GLY A 308 -13.45 -0.10 5.74
N ILE A 309 -14.08 0.42 4.68
CA ILE A 309 -13.73 1.73 4.09
C ILE A 309 -14.89 2.69 4.33
N VAL A 310 -14.56 3.86 4.87
CA VAL A 310 -15.51 4.93 5.18
C VAL A 310 -15.10 6.19 4.43
N ALA A 311 -16.07 6.77 3.72
CA ALA A 311 -15.94 7.98 2.91
C ALA A 311 -17.14 8.90 3.19
N PHE A 312 -16.90 10.21 3.26
CA PHE A 312 -17.94 11.23 3.36
C PHE A 312 -17.66 12.33 2.34
N ASP A 313 -18.72 13.07 1.98
CA ASP A 313 -18.76 14.21 1.06
C ASP A 313 -17.39 14.83 0.80
N GLY A 314 -16.82 14.47 -0.36
CA GLY A 314 -15.57 14.99 -0.88
C GLY A 314 -15.61 15.07 -2.40
N GLU A 315 -14.70 15.84 -2.98
CA GLU A 315 -14.66 16.05 -4.43
C GLU A 315 -13.62 15.14 -5.08
N GLY A 316 -14.05 14.38 -6.10
CA GLY A 316 -13.12 13.65 -6.97
C GLY A 316 -12.39 12.48 -6.29
N ASN A 317 -12.95 11.89 -5.24
CA ASN A 317 -12.40 10.68 -4.64
C ASN A 317 -12.76 9.44 -5.48
N ALA A 318 -11.86 8.45 -5.49
CA ALA A 318 -12.02 7.21 -6.23
C ALA A 318 -11.58 6.00 -5.41
N VAL A 319 -12.46 5.01 -5.26
CA VAL A 319 -12.23 3.78 -4.51
C VAL A 319 -12.54 2.57 -5.39
N TYR A 320 -11.54 1.87 -5.89
CA TYR A 320 -11.73 0.71 -6.78
C TYR A 320 -10.56 -0.27 -6.65
N HIS A 321 -10.73 -1.51 -7.11
CA HIS A 321 -9.69 -2.54 -7.08
C HIS A 321 -9.18 -2.92 -5.68
N ASN A 322 -9.99 -2.70 -4.64
CA ASN A 322 -9.70 -3.15 -3.28
C ASN A 322 -10.39 -4.49 -2.98
N ASN A 323 -9.81 -5.23 -2.03
CA ASN A 323 -10.36 -6.46 -1.48
C ASN A 323 -10.92 -6.20 -0.08
N ILE A 324 -12.25 -6.17 0.03
CA ILE A 324 -12.97 -5.80 1.26
C ILE A 324 -13.62 -7.06 1.82
N VAL A 325 -13.03 -7.62 2.89
CA VAL A 325 -13.33 -8.98 3.33
C VAL A 325 -13.68 -9.04 4.83
N ASN A 326 -14.88 -9.55 5.15
CA ASN A 326 -15.30 -9.79 6.54
C ASN A 326 -15.16 -8.57 7.46
N ASN A 327 -15.29 -7.36 6.92
CA ASN A 327 -15.40 -6.17 7.76
C ASN A 327 -16.84 -6.09 8.28
N GLY A 328 -17.01 -5.65 9.52
CA GLY A 328 -18.31 -5.45 10.12
C GLY A 328 -18.41 -5.89 11.58
N VAL A 329 -19.10 -5.07 12.37
CA VAL A 329 -19.58 -5.45 13.70
C VAL A 329 -20.87 -6.25 13.53
N THR A 330 -20.97 -7.42 14.16
CA THR A 330 -22.21 -8.21 14.22
C THR A 330 -23.39 -7.33 14.62
N GLY A 331 -24.36 -7.14 13.71
CA GLY A 331 -25.59 -6.39 13.97
C GLY A 331 -25.57 -4.90 13.64
N SER A 332 -24.46 -4.34 13.12
CA SER A 332 -24.43 -2.97 12.58
C SER A 332 -24.67 -2.97 11.07
N PRO A 333 -25.60 -2.17 10.52
CA PRO A 333 -25.72 -1.96 9.08
C PRO A 333 -24.76 -0.89 8.52
N PHE A 334 -23.85 -0.34 9.34
CA PHE A 334 -23.08 0.88 9.03
C PHE A 334 -21.57 0.67 8.84
N TYR A 335 -21.10 -0.56 8.66
CA TYR A 335 -19.66 -0.87 8.64
C TYR A 335 -18.95 -0.53 7.31
N LEU A 336 -19.71 -0.25 6.26
CA LEU A 336 -19.27 0.39 5.03
C LEU A 336 -20.15 1.62 4.86
N GLN A 337 -19.55 2.80 4.77
CA GLN A 337 -20.30 4.05 4.71
C GLN A 337 -19.68 4.96 3.65
N ALA A 338 -20.52 5.35 2.70
CA ALA A 338 -20.22 6.36 1.70
C ALA A 338 -21.39 7.35 1.65
N ILE A 339 -21.20 8.56 2.14
CA ILE A 339 -22.23 9.61 2.10
C ILE A 339 -21.78 10.66 1.11
N GLY A 340 -22.60 10.94 0.10
CA GLY A 340 -22.31 11.92 -0.95
C GLY A 340 -22.40 11.35 -2.35
N SER A 341 -22.73 12.17 -3.35
CA SER A 341 -22.99 11.69 -4.72
C SER A 341 -21.79 11.74 -5.68
N GLU A 342 -20.65 12.29 -5.25
CA GLU A 342 -19.52 12.58 -6.14
C GLU A 342 -18.38 11.55 -6.09
N ASP A 343 -18.30 10.73 -5.04
CA ASP A 343 -17.30 9.67 -4.93
C ASP A 343 -17.56 8.53 -5.93
N VAL A 344 -16.50 8.07 -6.59
CA VAL A 344 -16.58 6.95 -7.54
C VAL A 344 -16.07 5.67 -6.89
N TRP A 345 -16.91 4.63 -6.85
CA TRP A 345 -16.60 3.34 -6.21
C TRP A 345 -16.26 2.21 -7.20
N ASP A 346 -15.94 2.56 -8.44
CA ASP A 346 -15.52 1.64 -9.49
C ASP A 346 -14.61 2.30 -10.54
N ASN A 347 -13.89 1.50 -11.34
CA ASN A 347 -13.05 1.99 -12.43
C ASN A 347 -13.74 1.86 -13.81
N GLY A 348 -15.08 1.83 -13.83
CA GLY A 348 -15.85 1.62 -15.05
C GLY A 348 -15.67 0.25 -15.69
N TYR A 349 -16.32 0.03 -16.83
CA TYR A 349 -16.19 -1.19 -17.63
C TYR A 349 -15.10 -1.04 -18.71
N PRO A 350 -14.19 -2.02 -18.89
CA PRO A 350 -14.16 -3.34 -18.25
C PRO A 350 -13.28 -3.40 -17.00
N GLY A 351 -12.78 -2.27 -16.48
CA GLY A 351 -11.87 -2.26 -15.34
C GLY A 351 -12.45 -2.90 -14.08
N GLY A 352 -13.76 -2.79 -13.85
CA GLY A 352 -14.43 -3.29 -12.66
C GLY A 352 -14.24 -2.39 -11.44
N GLY A 353 -14.86 -2.75 -10.34
CA GLY A 353 -14.84 -2.03 -9.07
C GLY A 353 -14.05 -2.76 -8.00
N ASN A 354 -14.64 -2.89 -6.81
CA ASN A 354 -14.04 -3.56 -5.66
C ASN A 354 -14.55 -5.00 -5.52
N PHE A 355 -13.78 -5.83 -4.80
CA PHE A 355 -14.25 -7.13 -4.35
C PHE A 355 -14.85 -7.01 -2.96
N TRP A 356 -16.06 -7.53 -2.79
CA TRP A 356 -16.83 -7.50 -1.53
C TRP A 356 -17.15 -8.93 -1.10
N SER A 357 -16.71 -9.35 0.08
CA SER A 357 -16.91 -10.74 0.53
C SER A 357 -18.36 -11.15 0.73
N ASP A 358 -19.26 -10.19 0.93
CA ASP A 358 -20.69 -10.36 1.13
C ASP A 358 -21.53 -10.17 -0.15
N TYR A 359 -20.88 -9.79 -1.27
CA TYR A 359 -21.59 -9.67 -2.55
C TYR A 359 -22.04 -11.05 -3.05
N SER A 360 -23.36 -11.19 -3.19
CA SER A 360 -24.05 -12.42 -3.59
C SER A 360 -24.73 -12.29 -4.96
N GLY A 361 -24.35 -11.29 -5.75
CA GLY A 361 -24.86 -11.09 -7.10
C GLY A 361 -24.50 -12.23 -8.06
N LYS A 362 -25.10 -12.18 -9.24
CA LYS A 362 -24.84 -13.15 -10.33
C LYS A 362 -23.91 -12.49 -11.34
N ASP A 363 -23.14 -13.32 -12.03
CA ASP A 363 -22.33 -12.95 -13.19
C ASP A 363 -22.72 -13.89 -14.32
N LYS A 364 -23.59 -13.39 -15.20
CA LYS A 364 -24.10 -14.09 -16.38
C LYS A 364 -23.91 -13.29 -17.65
N CYS A 365 -23.73 -11.98 -17.52
CA CYS A 365 -23.73 -11.03 -18.60
C CYS A 365 -22.47 -10.18 -18.54
N SER A 366 -22.16 -9.49 -19.63
CA SER A 366 -21.01 -8.60 -19.74
C SER A 366 -21.39 -7.27 -20.38
N GLY A 367 -20.39 -6.41 -20.56
CA GLY A 367 -20.50 -5.12 -21.23
C GLY A 367 -20.77 -3.97 -20.25
N PRO A 368 -20.70 -2.72 -20.74
CA PRO A 368 -20.90 -1.53 -19.90
C PRO A 368 -22.28 -1.44 -19.22
N ARG A 369 -23.28 -2.19 -19.71
CA ARG A 369 -24.62 -2.27 -19.09
C ARG A 369 -24.93 -3.63 -18.47
N GLN A 370 -23.97 -4.56 -18.49
CA GLN A 370 -24.15 -5.93 -17.98
C GLN A 370 -25.37 -6.63 -18.60
N GLU A 371 -25.56 -6.48 -19.91
CA GLU A 371 -26.74 -6.94 -20.66
C GLU A 371 -26.42 -7.93 -21.78
N VAL A 372 -25.13 -8.20 -22.06
CA VAL A 372 -24.70 -9.15 -23.09
C VAL A 372 -24.60 -10.55 -22.49
N CYS A 373 -25.59 -11.39 -22.75
CA CYS A 373 -25.72 -12.72 -22.12
C CYS A 373 -25.90 -13.85 -23.16
N PRO A 374 -25.46 -15.09 -22.86
CA PRO A 374 -24.63 -15.50 -21.73
C PRO A 374 -23.15 -15.19 -22.00
N SER A 375 -22.54 -14.32 -21.20
CA SER A 375 -21.12 -13.97 -21.35
C SER A 375 -20.59 -13.43 -20.02
N PRO A 376 -20.37 -14.30 -19.02
CA PRO A 376 -19.83 -13.89 -17.73
C PRO A 376 -18.41 -13.37 -17.88
N ASP A 377 -18.05 -12.31 -17.16
CA ASP A 377 -16.77 -11.63 -17.31
C ASP A 377 -16.02 -11.34 -15.99
N GLY A 378 -16.51 -11.90 -14.88
CA GLY A 378 -15.92 -11.72 -13.56
C GLY A 378 -16.38 -10.44 -12.85
N ILE A 379 -17.29 -9.67 -13.47
CA ILE A 379 -17.97 -8.51 -12.89
C ILE A 379 -19.43 -8.90 -12.63
N GLY A 380 -19.98 -8.46 -11.51
CA GLY A 380 -21.36 -8.75 -11.15
C GLY A 380 -22.39 -8.01 -12.01
N ASP A 381 -23.45 -8.71 -12.41
CA ASP A 381 -24.55 -8.19 -13.25
C ASP A 381 -25.32 -7.04 -12.57
N ARG A 382 -25.17 -6.87 -11.26
CA ARG A 382 -25.87 -5.85 -10.45
C ARG A 382 -24.89 -5.06 -9.59
N PRO A 383 -25.12 -3.74 -9.41
CA PRO A 383 -24.31 -2.94 -8.50
C PRO A 383 -24.32 -3.46 -7.05
N TYR A 384 -23.23 -3.24 -6.32
CA TYR A 384 -23.18 -3.33 -4.86
C TYR A 384 -23.57 -1.98 -4.26
N MET A 385 -24.56 -1.97 -3.36
CA MET A 385 -25.07 -0.74 -2.74
C MET A 385 -24.35 -0.50 -1.42
N LEU A 386 -23.71 0.66 -1.26
CA LEU A 386 -22.86 0.94 -0.08
C LEU A 386 -23.63 1.49 1.12
N THR A 387 -24.77 2.13 0.91
CA THR A 387 -25.60 2.66 1.99
C THR A 387 -27.04 2.18 1.87
N SER A 388 -27.68 1.97 3.02
CA SER A 388 -29.11 1.76 3.06
C SER A 388 -29.86 3.06 2.71
N ALA A 389 -31.05 2.93 2.14
CA ALA A 389 -31.92 4.03 1.74
C ALA A 389 -32.24 5.06 2.85
N ALA A 390 -31.92 4.76 4.11
CA ALA A 390 -32.14 5.62 5.27
C ALA A 390 -31.44 7.00 5.20
N PHE A 391 -30.37 7.13 4.42
CA PHE A 391 -29.65 8.41 4.25
C PHE A 391 -29.88 9.09 2.89
N GLY A 392 -30.80 8.59 2.05
CA GLY A 392 -31.09 9.15 0.72
C GLY A 392 -29.93 9.09 -0.29
N SER A 393 -28.78 8.55 0.10
CA SER A 393 -27.59 8.36 -0.73
C SER A 393 -27.73 7.14 -1.64
N HIS A 394 -27.33 7.28 -2.91
CA HIS A 394 -27.38 6.25 -3.95
C HIS A 394 -25.99 5.72 -4.33
N VAL A 395 -25.02 5.85 -3.42
CA VAL A 395 -23.64 5.41 -3.67
C VAL A 395 -23.60 3.91 -3.88
N LYS A 396 -22.93 3.53 -4.96
CA LYS A 396 -22.83 2.15 -5.40
C LYS A 396 -21.52 1.92 -6.14
N ASP A 397 -20.97 0.75 -5.96
CA ASP A 397 -20.03 0.17 -6.90
C ASP A 397 -20.84 -0.45 -8.03
N ARG A 398 -20.71 0.09 -9.26
CA ARG A 398 -21.51 -0.37 -10.40
C ARG A 398 -21.02 -1.69 -10.98
N TYR A 399 -19.77 -2.06 -10.72
CA TYR A 399 -19.09 -3.19 -11.33
C TYR A 399 -18.37 -4.03 -10.26
N PRO A 400 -19.07 -4.52 -9.22
CA PRO A 400 -18.44 -5.28 -8.15
C PRO A 400 -17.78 -6.53 -8.73
N LEU A 401 -16.57 -6.84 -8.25
CA LEU A 401 -15.81 -7.99 -8.73
C LEU A 401 -16.33 -9.28 -8.09
N MET A 402 -16.42 -10.34 -8.89
CA MET A 402 -16.83 -11.67 -8.43
C MET A 402 -15.71 -12.43 -7.72
N LYS A 403 -14.47 -11.95 -7.86
CA LYS A 403 -13.26 -12.54 -7.29
C LYS A 403 -12.34 -11.44 -6.75
N PRO A 404 -11.53 -11.73 -5.72
CA PRO A 404 -10.52 -10.82 -5.23
C PRO A 404 -9.68 -10.20 -6.36
N PHE A 405 -9.51 -8.88 -6.29
CA PHE A 405 -8.62 -8.16 -7.16
C PHE A 405 -7.17 -8.57 -6.92
N ALA A 406 -6.38 -8.62 -7.99
CA ALA A 406 -4.94 -8.85 -7.91
C ALA A 406 -4.18 -7.93 -8.87
N PRO A 407 -2.92 -7.58 -8.55
CA PRO A 407 -2.14 -6.63 -9.34
C PRO A 407 -2.04 -7.02 -10.82
N SER A 408 -1.92 -6.03 -11.69
CA SER A 408 -1.79 -6.27 -13.14
C SER A 408 -0.61 -7.19 -13.48
N VAL A 409 -0.75 -8.00 -14.54
CA VAL A 409 0.36 -8.79 -15.11
C VAL A 409 0.67 -8.36 -16.53
N ALA A 410 1.96 -8.38 -16.86
CA ALA A 410 2.44 -8.07 -18.20
C ALA A 410 2.49 -9.33 -19.08
N GLY A 411 1.98 -9.21 -20.30
CA GLY A 411 2.21 -10.18 -21.37
C GLY A 411 3.11 -9.63 -22.46
N SER A 412 3.11 -10.34 -23.60
CA SER A 412 3.69 -9.83 -24.84
C SER A 412 2.64 -9.80 -25.93
N VAL A 413 2.82 -8.90 -26.89
CA VAL A 413 1.94 -8.79 -28.06
C VAL A 413 2.79 -8.56 -29.30
N ARG A 414 2.37 -9.15 -30.41
CA ARG A 414 2.82 -8.78 -31.76
C ARG A 414 1.64 -8.23 -32.54
N LEU A 415 1.82 -7.12 -33.23
CA LEU A 415 0.77 -6.47 -34.02
C LEU A 415 1.04 -6.64 -35.51
N GLU A 416 0.00 -6.99 -36.27
CA GLU A 416 0.04 -7.13 -37.73
C GLU A 416 -1.13 -6.40 -38.38
N PRO A 417 -0.88 -5.59 -39.42
CA PRO A 417 0.44 -5.30 -39.99
C PRO A 417 1.29 -4.43 -39.05
N GLY A 418 2.59 -4.71 -38.99
CA GLY A 418 3.54 -3.93 -38.18
C GLY A 418 3.93 -2.58 -38.82
N SER A 419 3.57 -2.40 -40.09
CA SER A 419 3.70 -1.14 -40.82
C SER A 419 2.44 -0.94 -41.65
N ILE A 420 1.86 0.26 -41.58
CA ILE A 420 0.61 0.65 -42.23
C ILE A 420 0.93 1.80 -43.19
N THR A 421 0.43 1.71 -44.42
CA THR A 421 0.41 2.83 -45.36
C THR A 421 -1.01 3.42 -45.46
N PRO A 422 -1.16 4.68 -45.92
CA PRO A 422 -2.46 5.27 -46.20
C PRO A 422 -3.27 4.53 -47.28
N GLN A 423 -2.59 3.81 -48.19
CA GLN A 423 -3.21 3.07 -49.29
C GLN A 423 -3.57 1.63 -48.94
N ASP A 424 -3.16 1.13 -47.77
CA ASP A 424 -3.46 -0.23 -47.34
C ASP A 424 -4.96 -0.43 -47.08
N ASP A 425 -5.60 -1.30 -47.87
CA ASP A 425 -6.97 -1.77 -47.66
C ASP A 425 -7.03 -2.87 -46.58
N VAL A 426 -6.50 -2.53 -45.40
CA VAL A 426 -6.47 -3.42 -44.24
C VAL A 426 -7.66 -3.11 -43.34
N GLU A 427 -8.59 -4.04 -43.24
CA GLU A 427 -9.80 -3.90 -42.44
C GLU A 427 -9.52 -3.89 -40.92
N ASN A 428 -8.55 -4.70 -40.48
CA ASN A 428 -8.29 -4.94 -39.06
C ASN A 428 -6.80 -4.93 -38.70
N LEU A 429 -6.46 -4.29 -37.59
CA LEU A 429 -5.20 -4.54 -36.89
C LEU A 429 -5.33 -5.83 -36.08
N THR A 430 -4.47 -6.80 -36.34
CA THR A 430 -4.45 -8.10 -35.66
C THR A 430 -3.37 -8.12 -34.58
N ALA A 431 -3.74 -8.50 -33.38
CA ALA A 431 -2.87 -8.65 -32.24
C ALA A 431 -2.72 -10.12 -31.86
N PHE A 432 -1.47 -10.58 -31.81
CA PHE A 432 -1.06 -11.89 -31.34
C PHE A 432 -0.57 -11.74 -29.90
N VAL A 433 -1.49 -11.90 -28.95
CA VAL A 433 -1.21 -11.74 -27.52
C VAL A 433 -0.69 -13.06 -26.95
N ARG A 434 0.35 -13.00 -26.12
CA ARG A 434 0.84 -14.12 -25.31
C ARG A 434 0.72 -13.74 -23.85
N LEU A 435 0.01 -14.56 -23.10
CA LEU A 435 -0.13 -14.40 -21.65
C LEU A 435 1.16 -14.83 -20.92
N PRO A 436 1.41 -14.28 -19.73
CA PRO A 436 2.53 -14.71 -18.90
C PRO A 436 2.38 -16.17 -18.43
N LYS A 437 3.50 -16.78 -18.04
CA LYS A 437 3.54 -18.16 -17.52
C LYS A 437 2.54 -18.32 -16.37
N GLY A 438 1.77 -19.40 -16.39
CA GLY A 438 0.75 -19.70 -15.38
C GLY A 438 -0.68 -19.33 -15.78
N TYR A 439 -0.87 -18.67 -16.91
CA TYR A 439 -2.20 -18.35 -17.46
C TYR A 439 -2.43 -19.08 -18.79
N ASN A 440 -3.69 -19.38 -19.08
CA ASN A 440 -4.11 -20.01 -20.32
C ASN A 440 -5.35 -19.31 -20.91
N ALA A 441 -5.85 -19.84 -22.02
CA ALA A 441 -6.96 -19.25 -22.75
C ALA A 441 -8.28 -19.12 -21.99
N SER A 442 -8.56 -20.07 -21.10
CA SER A 442 -9.77 -20.00 -20.27
C SER A 442 -9.73 -18.87 -19.25
N ASN A 443 -8.56 -18.30 -18.98
CA ASN A 443 -8.44 -17.17 -18.06
C ASN A 443 -8.78 -15.83 -18.72
N LEU A 444 -8.63 -15.69 -20.04
CA LEU A 444 -8.79 -14.40 -20.70
C LEU A 444 -10.26 -14.05 -20.93
N ILE A 445 -10.65 -12.86 -20.49
CA ILE A 445 -11.99 -12.32 -20.67
C ILE A 445 -12.02 -11.52 -21.99
N LEU A 446 -12.49 -12.13 -23.08
CA LEU A 446 -12.45 -11.52 -24.41
C LEU A 446 -13.20 -10.17 -24.49
N SER A 447 -14.35 -10.06 -23.83
CA SER A 447 -15.17 -8.83 -23.78
C SER A 447 -14.45 -7.64 -23.13
N SER A 448 -13.41 -7.91 -22.33
CA SER A 448 -12.63 -6.88 -21.64
C SER A 448 -11.49 -6.29 -22.49
N ILE A 449 -11.15 -6.89 -23.63
CA ILE A 449 -9.93 -6.51 -24.36
C ILE A 449 -10.10 -5.12 -25.00
N ARG A 450 -9.11 -4.24 -24.78
CA ARG A 450 -9.05 -2.89 -25.32
C ARG A 450 -7.69 -2.58 -25.93
N LEU A 451 -7.67 -1.83 -27.03
CA LEU A 451 -6.47 -1.17 -27.56
C LEU A 451 -6.46 0.29 -27.08
N ASN A 452 -5.34 0.72 -26.50
CA ASN A 452 -5.16 1.99 -25.80
C ASN A 452 -6.32 2.34 -24.85
N GLY A 453 -6.85 1.33 -24.15
CA GLY A 453 -7.93 1.47 -23.17
C GLY A 453 -9.31 1.78 -23.74
N THR A 454 -9.46 2.06 -25.05
CA THR A 454 -10.69 2.63 -25.61
C THR A 454 -11.30 1.81 -26.74
N ILE A 455 -10.49 1.26 -27.64
CA ILE A 455 -10.99 0.54 -28.82
C ILE A 455 -11.24 -0.92 -28.44
N ALA A 456 -12.49 -1.37 -28.52
CA ALA A 456 -12.87 -2.75 -28.24
C ALA A 456 -12.42 -3.71 -29.34
N ALA A 457 -12.15 -4.96 -28.96
CA ALA A 457 -11.92 -6.05 -29.91
C ALA A 457 -13.17 -6.33 -30.76
N VAL A 458 -12.96 -6.76 -32.00
CA VAL A 458 -14.03 -7.22 -32.90
C VAL A 458 -14.51 -8.62 -32.49
N VAL A 459 -15.82 -8.87 -32.60
CA VAL A 459 -16.52 -10.06 -32.07
C VAL A 459 -15.95 -11.40 -32.59
N ASP A 460 -15.34 -11.44 -33.77
CA ASP A 460 -14.71 -12.64 -34.36
C ASP A 460 -13.26 -12.89 -33.90
N SER A 461 -12.84 -12.35 -32.75
CA SER A 461 -11.54 -12.69 -32.16
C SER A 461 -11.52 -14.15 -31.72
N THR A 462 -10.70 -14.99 -32.36
CA THR A 462 -10.62 -16.43 -32.13
C THR A 462 -9.38 -16.83 -31.33
N LEU A 463 -9.52 -17.88 -30.51
CA LEU A 463 -8.39 -18.63 -29.98
C LEU A 463 -7.66 -19.32 -31.15
N GLY A 464 -6.40 -18.95 -31.39
CA GLY A 464 -5.59 -19.55 -32.46
C GLY A 464 -4.26 -20.06 -31.92
N GLU A 465 -4.08 -21.38 -31.81
CA GLU A 465 -2.76 -21.93 -31.54
C GLU A 465 -1.84 -21.64 -32.74
N GLN A 466 -0.77 -20.86 -32.53
CA GLN A 466 0.31 -20.86 -33.52
C GLN A 466 1.01 -22.22 -33.46
N GLN A 467 0.79 -23.04 -34.48
CA GLN A 467 1.68 -24.16 -34.74
C GLN A 467 3.09 -23.60 -34.96
N GLY A 468 4.04 -24.03 -34.14
CA GLY A 468 5.45 -23.62 -34.28
C GLY A 468 5.94 -23.92 -35.70
N HIS A 469 6.59 -22.94 -36.33
CA HIS A 469 7.34 -23.18 -37.55
C HIS A 469 8.37 -24.28 -37.30
N GLN A 470 8.32 -25.35 -38.09
CA GLN A 470 9.34 -26.40 -38.04
C GLN A 470 10.68 -25.85 -38.53
N HIS A 471 11.60 -25.65 -37.59
CA HIS A 471 13.02 -25.90 -37.83
C HIS A 471 13.49 -26.92 -36.80
N GLY A 472 14.24 -27.92 -37.25
CA GLY A 472 14.42 -29.20 -36.59
C GLY A 472 14.85 -29.14 -35.12
N GLN A 473 14.33 -30.13 -34.38
CA GLN A 473 14.64 -30.58 -33.02
C GLN A 473 13.94 -29.87 -31.84
N GLN A 474 13.20 -30.70 -31.09
CA GLN A 474 12.41 -30.48 -29.86
C GLN A 474 11.07 -29.75 -30.00
N ARG A 475 9.97 -30.49 -29.81
CA ARG A 475 8.62 -29.96 -29.61
C ARG A 475 8.53 -29.38 -28.20
N GLU A 476 8.80 -28.10 -28.03
CA GLU A 476 8.19 -27.35 -26.93
C GLU A 476 6.72 -27.11 -27.28
N HIS A 477 5.81 -27.46 -26.37
CA HIS A 477 4.41 -27.08 -26.48
C HIS A 477 4.32 -25.54 -26.50
N GLY A 478 4.14 -24.96 -27.70
CA GLY A 478 4.13 -23.53 -27.91
C GLY A 478 3.09 -22.84 -27.05
N ALA A 479 3.48 -21.77 -26.35
CA ALA A 479 2.56 -20.96 -25.54
C ALA A 479 1.36 -20.51 -26.39
N ALA A 480 0.14 -20.69 -25.86
CA ALA A 480 -1.09 -20.29 -26.53
C ALA A 480 -1.03 -18.80 -26.93
N VAL A 481 -1.31 -18.52 -28.20
CA VAL A 481 -1.35 -17.16 -28.76
C VAL A 481 -2.81 -16.78 -28.98
N PHE A 482 -3.22 -15.59 -28.55
CA PHE A 482 -4.57 -15.08 -28.78
C PHE A 482 -4.55 -14.17 -29.98
N VAL A 483 -5.49 -14.36 -30.90
CA VAL A 483 -5.61 -13.53 -32.09
C VAL A 483 -6.80 -12.60 -31.91
N VAL A 484 -6.51 -11.35 -31.59
CA VAL A 484 -7.51 -10.30 -31.36
C VAL A 484 -7.48 -9.33 -32.52
N LYS A 485 -8.64 -8.91 -33.03
CA LYS A 485 -8.74 -7.95 -34.13
C LYS A 485 -9.31 -6.63 -33.64
N PHE A 486 -8.81 -5.52 -34.17
CA PHE A 486 -9.31 -4.18 -33.92
C PHE A 486 -9.61 -3.48 -35.25
N ASN A 487 -10.75 -2.79 -35.32
CA ASN A 487 -11.18 -2.10 -36.52
C ASN A 487 -10.17 -1.01 -36.93
N MET A 488 -9.60 -1.11 -38.13
CA MET A 488 -8.51 -0.24 -38.56
C MET A 488 -8.93 1.23 -38.66
N THR A 489 -10.20 1.53 -38.98
CA THR A 489 -10.72 2.90 -39.01
C THR A 489 -10.57 3.58 -37.65
N GLN A 490 -10.83 2.86 -36.56
CA GLN A 490 -10.65 3.39 -35.21
C GLN A 490 -9.16 3.48 -34.84
N VAL A 491 -8.36 2.49 -35.22
CA VAL A 491 -6.91 2.50 -34.95
C VAL A 491 -6.21 3.67 -35.63
N ARG A 492 -6.59 4.01 -36.87
CA ARG A 492 -6.02 5.16 -37.61
C ARG A 492 -6.26 6.50 -36.90
N VAL A 493 -7.32 6.64 -36.10
CA VAL A 493 -7.54 7.85 -35.28
C VAL A 493 -6.42 8.05 -34.25
N LEU A 494 -5.81 6.97 -33.77
CA LEU A 494 -4.66 7.03 -32.85
C LEU A 494 -3.35 7.43 -33.55
N MET A 495 -3.32 7.40 -34.89
CA MET A 495 -2.12 7.59 -35.71
C MET A 495 -2.33 8.71 -36.76
N PRO A 496 -2.43 9.99 -36.34
CA PRO A 496 -2.80 11.08 -37.25
C PRO A 496 -1.71 11.50 -38.25
N LYS A 497 -0.45 11.06 -38.08
CA LYS A 497 0.69 11.44 -38.94
C LYS A 497 1.71 10.30 -39.06
N PRO A 498 2.56 10.27 -40.10
CA PRO A 498 3.63 9.28 -40.19
C PRO A 498 4.52 9.26 -38.95
N GLY A 499 4.84 8.07 -38.46
CA GLY A 499 5.55 7.88 -37.20
C GLY A 499 5.50 6.46 -36.65
N THR A 500 6.21 6.22 -35.55
CA THR A 500 6.14 4.96 -34.79
C THR A 500 5.25 5.16 -33.58
N TYR A 501 4.26 4.29 -33.42
CA TYR A 501 3.27 4.36 -32.36
C TYR A 501 3.35 3.12 -31.48
N THR A 502 3.53 3.30 -30.18
CA THR A 502 3.40 2.21 -29.21
C THR A 502 1.94 2.06 -28.81
N LEU A 503 1.33 0.95 -29.21
CA LEU A 503 -0.04 0.61 -28.90
C LEU A 503 -0.07 -0.37 -27.73
N ARG A 504 -0.88 -0.08 -26.72
CA ARG A 504 -1.12 -0.92 -25.54
C ARG A 504 -2.39 -1.73 -25.74
N ILE A 505 -2.32 -3.03 -25.47
CA ILE A 505 -3.48 -3.88 -25.30
C ILE A 505 -3.66 -4.12 -23.81
N SER A 506 -4.86 -3.87 -23.33
CA SER A 506 -5.29 -4.24 -21.98
C SER A 506 -6.47 -5.20 -22.02
N GLY A 507 -6.69 -5.91 -20.92
CA GLY A 507 -7.83 -6.80 -20.71
C GLY A 507 -7.81 -7.36 -19.30
N ASN A 508 -8.69 -8.31 -19.01
CA ASN A 508 -8.79 -8.95 -17.71
C ASN A 508 -8.59 -10.46 -17.81
N LEU A 509 -7.99 -11.01 -16.76
CA LEU A 509 -7.81 -12.42 -16.50
C LEU A 509 -8.66 -12.81 -15.30
N LEU A 510 -9.45 -13.86 -15.45
CA LEU A 510 -10.22 -14.48 -14.39
C LEU A 510 -9.63 -15.86 -14.08
N THR A 511 -9.19 -16.05 -12.84
CA THR A 511 -8.76 -17.35 -12.33
C THR A 511 -9.80 -17.87 -11.34
N ASN A 512 -9.61 -19.11 -10.86
CA ASN A 512 -10.47 -19.67 -9.83
C ASN A 512 -10.48 -18.83 -8.54
N THR A 513 -9.43 -18.05 -8.30
CA THR A 513 -9.22 -17.28 -7.08
C THR A 513 -9.27 -15.77 -7.27
N ASN A 514 -8.91 -15.23 -8.44
CA ASN A 514 -8.67 -13.79 -8.59
C ASN A 514 -9.21 -13.22 -9.90
N PHE A 515 -9.62 -11.95 -9.85
CA PHE A 515 -9.79 -11.06 -11.00
C PHE A 515 -8.51 -10.23 -11.16
N ARG A 516 -7.96 -10.12 -12.37
CA ARG A 516 -6.64 -9.51 -12.57
C ARG A 516 -6.56 -8.75 -13.90
N PRO A 517 -6.10 -7.50 -13.92
CA PRO A 517 -5.79 -6.80 -15.16
C PRO A 517 -4.58 -7.41 -15.90
N PHE A 518 -4.58 -7.27 -17.21
CA PHE A 518 -3.54 -7.68 -18.12
C PHE A 518 -3.15 -6.51 -19.00
N GLU A 519 -1.85 -6.32 -19.24
CA GLU A 519 -1.34 -5.36 -20.21
C GLU A 519 -0.21 -5.94 -21.07
N ALA A 520 -0.17 -5.53 -22.33
CA ALA A 520 0.95 -5.77 -23.24
C ALA A 520 1.08 -4.59 -24.21
N ALA A 521 2.27 -4.32 -24.74
CA ALA A 521 2.48 -3.24 -25.71
C ALA A 521 3.36 -3.68 -26.86
N ALA A 522 3.10 -3.14 -28.06
CA ALA A 522 3.96 -3.28 -29.22
C ALA A 522 3.86 -2.05 -30.12
N SER A 523 4.87 -1.86 -30.96
CA SER A 523 4.93 -0.72 -31.88
C SER A 523 4.39 -1.07 -33.26
N VAL A 524 3.69 -0.10 -33.86
CA VAL A 524 3.25 -0.10 -35.26
C VAL A 524 3.77 1.17 -35.92
N ARG A 525 4.21 1.08 -37.18
CA ARG A 525 4.69 2.22 -37.95
C ARG A 525 3.64 2.67 -38.94
N LEU A 526 3.25 3.94 -38.91
CA LEU A 526 2.53 4.58 -40.02
C LEU A 526 3.57 5.22 -40.94
N ILE A 527 3.60 4.78 -42.20
CA ILE A 527 4.56 5.24 -43.22
C ILE A 527 3.93 6.32 -44.08
#